data_AF-A0A085JEQ4-F1
#
_entry.id   AF-A0A085JEQ4-F1
#
_cell.length_a   1.000
_cell.length_b   1.000
_cell.length_c   1.000
_cell.angle_alpha   90.00
_cell.angle_beta   90.00
_cell.angle_gamma   90.00
#
_symmetry.space_group_name_H-M   'P 1'
#
loop_
_entity.id
_entity.type
_entity.pdbx_description
1 polymer ?
#
loop_
_entity_poly.entity_id
_entity_poly.type
_entity_poly.pdbx_seq_one_letter_code
_entity_poly.pdbx_strand_id
1 'polypeptide(L)'
;MAADSFALHGGQSLTSDTVLHATGFLVLAVAAGAAFIRCERRASKPLLPLSIFSSSRFSLAALTSMASFISQGITFIALPFLFQNVYGYSAFISALLFTPWPIGIILAAPHAGRLSDRFPPALISTTGLCIFVTGLALLATLPEHASVLDICLRSLVCGIGFGCFQSPNNREMLSNVARENSSYASGTLAIMRMFGQCMGSAAIGVILALFSQKDLHSESHAVHIALWVAVASCLIAITVSVSRIRRP
;
A
#
# COMPACT_ATOMS: atom_id res chain seq x y z
N MET A 1 -3.02 22.63 0.52
CA MET A 1 -3.10 22.54 -0.95
C MET A 1 -3.76 21.26 -1.46
N ALA A 2 -3.34 20.05 -1.07
CA ALA A 2 -4.07 18.81 -1.41
C ALA A 2 -5.36 18.61 -0.58
N ALA A 3 -5.34 18.99 0.71
CA ALA A 3 -6.53 18.95 1.58
C ALA A 3 -7.62 19.94 1.11
N ASP A 4 -7.23 21.11 0.61
CA ASP A 4 -8.16 22.14 0.13
C ASP A 4 -8.91 21.69 -1.15
N SER A 5 -8.29 20.83 -1.97
CA SER A 5 -8.94 20.29 -3.18
C SER A 5 -10.06 19.30 -2.85
N PHE A 6 -9.94 18.55 -1.74
CA PHE A 6 -11.00 17.68 -1.22
C PHE A 6 -12.07 18.46 -0.47
N ALA A 7 -11.68 19.48 0.30
CA ALA A 7 -12.61 20.33 1.06
C ALA A 7 -13.51 21.19 0.15
N LEU A 8 -12.99 21.68 -0.99
CA LEU A 8 -13.79 22.46 -1.95
C LEU A 8 -14.85 21.65 -2.71
N HIS A 9 -14.80 20.32 -2.66
CA HIS A 9 -15.79 19.43 -3.29
C HIS A 9 -16.73 18.75 -2.28
N GLY A 10 -16.59 19.01 -0.97
CA GLY A 10 -17.35 18.37 0.12
C GLY A 10 -18.86 18.64 0.14
N GLY A 11 -19.40 19.29 -0.89
CA GLY A 11 -20.84 19.55 -1.06
C GLY A 11 -21.45 18.99 -2.36
N GLN A 12 -20.66 18.43 -3.28
CA GLN A 12 -21.23 17.82 -4.48
C GLN A 12 -21.52 16.35 -4.21
N SER A 13 -22.82 16.02 -4.12
CA SER A 13 -23.31 14.68 -4.44
C SER A 13 -22.56 14.15 -5.65
N LEU A 14 -22.20 12.85 -5.70
CA LEU A 14 -21.65 12.19 -6.90
C LEU A 14 -22.53 12.52 -8.10
N THR A 15 -22.19 13.60 -8.82
CA THR A 15 -22.95 14.03 -9.98
C THR A 15 -22.72 13.01 -11.07
N SER A 16 -23.72 12.80 -11.92
CA SER A 16 -23.58 11.91 -13.08
C SER A 16 -22.34 12.27 -13.91
N ASP A 17 -21.98 13.55 -13.96
CA ASP A 17 -20.76 14.06 -14.61
C ASP A 17 -19.46 13.58 -13.94
N THR A 18 -19.40 13.55 -12.60
CA THR A 18 -18.22 13.03 -11.87
C THR A 18 -18.02 11.54 -12.15
N VAL A 19 -19.11 10.77 -12.10
CA VAL A 19 -19.06 9.33 -12.41
C VAL A 19 -18.66 9.12 -13.87
N LEU A 20 -19.22 9.89 -14.80
CA LEU A 20 -18.89 9.82 -16.22
C LEU A 20 -17.40 10.08 -16.47
N HIS A 21 -16.84 11.15 -15.90
CA HIS A 21 -15.41 11.46 -16.02
C HIS A 21 -14.54 10.39 -15.38
N ALA A 22 -14.89 9.89 -14.19
CA ALA A 22 -14.15 8.81 -13.53
C ALA A 22 -14.13 7.53 -14.38
N THR A 23 -15.28 7.16 -14.94
CA THR A 23 -15.39 6.01 -15.84
C THR A 23 -14.59 6.23 -17.12
N GLY A 24 -14.62 7.44 -17.67
CA GLY A 24 -13.81 7.85 -18.83
C GLY A 24 -12.30 7.71 -18.57
N PHE A 25 -11.81 8.20 -17.43
CA PHE A 25 -10.41 8.03 -17.03
C PHE A 25 -10.03 6.57 -16.80
N LEU A 26 -10.93 5.76 -16.22
CA LEU A 26 -10.71 4.33 -16.05
C LEU A 26 -10.58 3.61 -17.40
N VAL A 27 -11.49 3.89 -18.33
CA VAL A 27 -11.44 3.32 -19.69
C VAL A 27 -10.16 3.76 -20.40
N LEU A 28 -9.79 5.04 -20.32
CA LEU A 28 -8.56 5.55 -20.90
C LEU A 28 -7.32 4.89 -20.29
N ALA A 29 -7.28 4.70 -18.97
CA ALA A 29 -6.18 4.03 -18.29
C ALA A 29 -6.04 2.56 -18.72
N VAL A 30 -7.16 1.83 -18.82
CA VAL A 30 -7.17 0.44 -19.30
C VAL A 30 -6.74 0.37 -20.77
N ALA A 31 -7.24 1.28 -21.62
CA ALA A 31 -6.87 1.35 -23.03
C ALA A 31 -5.39 1.69 -23.22
N ALA A 32 -4.86 2.66 -22.48
CA ALA A 32 -3.45 3.04 -22.49
C ALA A 32 -2.55 1.88 -22.01
N GLY A 33 -2.95 1.18 -20.95
CA GLY A 33 -2.25 -0.02 -20.47
C GLY A 33 -2.24 -1.14 -21.50
N ALA A 34 -3.37 -1.42 -22.14
CA ALA A 34 -3.47 -2.41 -23.21
C ALA A 34 -2.62 -2.01 -24.43
N ALA A 35 -2.64 -0.73 -24.82
CA ALA A 35 -1.81 -0.19 -25.88
C ALA A 35 -0.32 -0.32 -25.55
N PHE A 36 0.09 -0.02 -24.32
CA PHE A 36 1.45 -0.20 -23.84
C PHE A 36 1.90 -1.66 -23.95
N ILE A 37 1.11 -2.61 -23.44
CA ILE A 37 1.43 -4.05 -23.53
C ILE A 37 1.54 -4.48 -25.01
N ARG A 38 0.64 -4.00 -25.87
CA ARG A 38 0.67 -4.31 -27.31
C ARG A 38 1.90 -3.72 -28.01
N CYS A 39 2.33 -2.51 -27.61
CA CYS A 39 3.52 -1.85 -28.12
C CYS A 39 4.77 -2.63 -27.70
N GLU A 40 4.91 -2.95 -26.42
CA GLU A 40 6.06 -3.69 -25.87
C GLU A 40 6.20 -5.09 -26.49
N ARG A 41 5.08 -5.79 -26.74
CA ARG A 41 5.10 -7.09 -27.43
C ARG A 41 5.57 -7.02 -28.89
N ARG A 42 5.44 -5.87 -29.54
CA ARG A 42 5.76 -5.66 -30.96
C ARG A 42 7.11 -4.99 -31.18
N ALA A 43 7.67 -4.36 -30.14
CA ALA A 43 8.93 -3.62 -30.23
C ALA A 43 10.13 -4.58 -30.37
N SER A 44 11.03 -4.28 -31.32
CA SER A 44 12.29 -5.03 -31.48
C SER A 44 13.26 -4.84 -30.32
N LYS A 45 13.14 -3.72 -29.58
CA LYS A 45 13.87 -3.41 -28.35
C LYS A 45 12.88 -2.87 -27.31
N PRO A 46 12.19 -3.76 -26.56
CA PRO A 46 11.20 -3.34 -25.58
C PRO A 46 11.83 -2.56 -24.43
N LEU A 47 11.09 -1.57 -23.90
CA LEU A 47 11.48 -0.82 -22.71
C LEU A 47 11.40 -1.68 -21.44
N LEU A 48 10.49 -2.65 -21.42
CA LEU A 48 10.31 -3.59 -20.34
C LEU A 48 10.17 -5.00 -20.93
N PRO A 49 11.21 -5.85 -20.86
CA PRO A 49 11.11 -7.20 -21.36
C PRO A 49 10.06 -7.98 -20.58
N LEU A 50 8.87 -8.17 -21.18
CA LEU A 50 7.72 -8.82 -20.53
C LEU A 50 8.01 -10.28 -20.11
N SER A 51 9.09 -10.87 -20.60
CA SER A 51 9.58 -12.19 -20.19
C SER A 51 9.92 -12.27 -18.70
N ILE A 52 10.19 -11.15 -18.02
CA ILE A 52 10.40 -11.15 -16.55
C ILE A 52 9.14 -11.60 -15.80
N PHE A 53 7.95 -11.31 -16.34
CA PHE A 53 6.67 -11.70 -15.74
C PHE A 53 6.30 -13.17 -16.01
N SER A 54 7.03 -13.85 -16.90
CA SER A 54 6.87 -15.29 -17.09
C SER A 54 7.30 -16.09 -15.85
N SER A 55 8.17 -15.52 -15.01
CA SER A 55 8.48 -16.08 -13.69
C SER A 55 7.31 -15.85 -12.74
N SER A 56 6.63 -16.94 -12.35
CA SER A 56 5.53 -16.86 -11.38
C SER A 56 5.97 -16.26 -10.05
N ARG A 57 7.22 -16.48 -9.61
CA ARG A 57 7.74 -15.89 -8.38
C ARG A 57 7.88 -14.39 -8.47
N PHE A 58 8.44 -13.89 -9.58
CA PHE A 58 8.55 -12.45 -9.82
C PHE A 58 7.17 -11.78 -9.86
N SER A 59 6.25 -12.33 -10.64
CA SER A 59 4.90 -11.77 -10.81
C SER A 59 4.09 -11.76 -9.51
N LEU A 60 4.14 -12.84 -8.73
CA LEU A 60 3.46 -12.90 -7.43
C LEU A 60 4.11 -11.97 -6.40
N ALA A 61 5.44 -11.81 -6.40
CA ALA A 61 6.13 -10.87 -5.52
C ALA A 61 5.85 -9.41 -5.89
N ALA A 62 5.71 -9.11 -7.19
CA ALA A 62 5.29 -7.82 -7.69
C ALA A 62 3.83 -7.50 -7.29
N LEU A 63 2.92 -8.47 -7.44
CA LEU A 63 1.52 -8.32 -7.03
C LEU A 63 1.39 -8.17 -5.51
N THR A 64 2.17 -8.92 -4.74
CA THR A 64 2.24 -8.78 -3.28
C THR A 64 2.74 -7.38 -2.90
N SER A 65 3.79 -6.86 -3.56
CA SER A 65 4.22 -5.46 -3.37
C SER A 65 3.07 -4.50 -3.63
N MET A 66 2.40 -4.60 -4.77
CA MET A 66 1.31 -3.68 -5.12
C MET A 66 0.22 -3.68 -4.03
N ALA A 67 -0.28 -4.85 -3.62
CA ALA A 67 -1.33 -4.97 -2.60
C ALA A 67 -0.90 -4.45 -1.21
N SER A 68 0.33 -4.72 -0.80
CA SER A 68 0.87 -4.19 0.48
C SER A 68 1.01 -2.68 0.45
N PHE A 69 1.39 -2.09 -0.69
CA PHE A 69 1.52 -0.65 -0.85
C PHE A 69 0.17 0.07 -1.02
N ILE A 70 -0.88 -0.62 -1.50
CA ILE A 70 -2.28 -0.13 -1.38
C ILE A 70 -2.64 0.06 0.10
N SER A 71 -2.40 -0.97 0.91
CA SER A 71 -2.67 -0.94 2.35
C SER A 71 -1.91 0.20 3.05
N GLN A 72 -0.62 0.36 2.71
CA GLN A 72 0.21 1.45 3.21
C GLN A 72 -0.33 2.82 2.76
N GLY A 73 -0.65 2.99 1.47
CA GLY A 73 -1.13 4.26 0.91
C GLY A 73 -2.43 4.73 1.57
N ILE A 74 -3.39 3.81 1.77
CA ILE A 74 -4.62 4.10 2.51
C ILE A 74 -4.28 4.57 3.93
N THR A 75 -3.46 3.80 4.64
CA THR A 75 -3.14 4.07 6.05
C THR A 75 -2.39 5.39 6.24
N PHE A 76 -1.47 5.72 5.32
CA PHE A 76 -0.67 6.95 5.35
C PHE A 76 -1.50 8.22 5.19
N ILE A 77 -2.71 8.11 4.62
CA ILE A 77 -3.66 9.23 4.51
C ILE A 77 -4.73 9.12 5.59
N ALA A 78 -5.19 7.92 5.93
CA ALA A 78 -6.21 7.73 6.96
C ALA A 78 -5.75 8.22 8.35
N LEU A 79 -4.53 7.88 8.77
CA LEU A 79 -4.06 8.22 10.12
C LEU A 79 -3.85 9.72 10.36
N PRO A 80 -3.25 10.52 9.44
CA PRO A 80 -3.18 11.97 9.67
C PRO A 80 -4.55 12.62 9.77
N PHE A 81 -5.56 12.11 9.04
CA PHE A 81 -6.95 12.57 9.20
C PHE A 81 -7.50 12.16 10.57
N LEU A 82 -7.25 10.93 11.04
CA LEU A 82 -7.61 10.49 12.39
C LEU A 82 -7.00 11.40 13.46
N PHE A 83 -5.70 11.64 13.39
CA PHE A 83 -4.96 12.37 14.42
C PHE A 83 -5.35 13.85 14.46
N GLN A 84 -5.56 14.47 13.29
CA GLN A 84 -5.87 15.90 13.22
C GLN A 84 -7.35 16.19 13.43
N ASN A 85 -8.25 15.48 12.73
CA ASN A 85 -9.66 15.80 12.76
C ASN A 85 -10.35 15.18 13.97
N VAL A 86 -10.02 13.93 14.33
CA VAL A 86 -10.69 13.21 15.43
C VAL A 86 -10.00 13.47 16.76
N TYR A 87 -8.67 13.36 16.84
CA TYR A 87 -7.92 13.57 18.09
C TYR A 87 -7.49 15.03 18.32
N GLY A 88 -7.67 15.91 17.33
CA GLY A 88 -7.35 17.34 17.47
C GLY A 88 -5.85 17.66 17.57
N TYR A 89 -4.97 16.72 17.19
CA TYR A 89 -3.53 16.97 17.18
C TYR A 89 -3.13 17.92 16.06
N SER A 90 -2.09 18.72 16.27
CA SER A 90 -1.51 19.52 15.19
C SER A 90 -0.87 18.63 14.13
N ALA A 91 -0.69 19.16 12.92
CA ALA A 91 0.02 18.46 11.83
C ALA A 91 1.44 18.02 12.26
N PHE A 92 2.12 18.84 13.07
CA PHE A 92 3.45 18.52 13.60
C PHE A 92 3.43 17.30 14.53
N ILE A 93 2.50 17.26 15.48
CA ILE A 93 2.35 16.11 16.39
C ILE A 93 1.91 14.86 15.62
N SER A 94 1.01 15.02 14.65
CA SER A 94 0.57 13.91 13.79
C SER A 94 1.73 13.30 13.00
N ALA A 95 2.64 14.11 12.47
CA ALA A 95 3.87 13.63 11.85
C ALA A 95 4.80 12.91 12.85
N LEU A 96 4.89 13.42 14.08
CA LEU A 96 5.70 12.80 15.13
C LEU A 96 5.15 11.41 15.52
N LEU A 97 3.84 11.25 15.59
CA LEU A 97 3.15 9.97 15.83
C LEU A 97 3.39 8.93 14.72
N PHE A 98 3.79 9.37 13.52
CA PHE A 98 4.18 8.48 12.44
C PHE A 98 5.62 7.96 12.57
N THR A 99 6.50 8.67 13.27
CA THR A 99 7.93 8.34 13.43
C THR A 99 8.22 6.89 13.86
N PRO A 100 7.43 6.25 14.73
CA PRO A 100 7.65 4.86 15.10
C PRO A 100 7.58 3.88 13.92
N TRP A 101 6.80 4.19 12.88
CA TRP A 101 6.70 3.33 11.70
C TRP A 101 8.04 3.18 10.96
N PRO A 102 8.71 4.25 10.46
CA PRO A 102 10.02 4.11 9.84
C PRO A 102 11.09 3.57 10.80
N ILE A 103 11.00 3.85 12.11
CA ILE A 103 11.89 3.22 13.12
C ILE A 103 11.70 1.70 13.09
N GLY A 104 10.46 1.21 13.12
CA GLY A 104 10.17 -0.22 13.02
C GLY A 104 10.73 -0.85 11.74
N ILE A 105 10.67 -0.14 10.61
CA ILE A 105 11.27 -0.59 9.34
C ILE A 105 12.80 -0.68 9.48
N ILE A 106 13.45 0.35 10.01
CA ILE A 106 14.91 0.41 10.18
C ILE A 106 15.39 -0.74 11.07
N LEU A 107 14.66 -1.03 12.14
CA LEU A 107 14.98 -2.13 13.05
C LEU A 107 14.78 -3.49 12.36
N ALA A 108 13.64 -3.70 11.70
CA ALA A 108 13.26 -5.02 11.20
C ALA A 108 13.91 -5.43 9.86
N ALA A 109 14.06 -4.48 8.92
CA ALA A 109 14.44 -4.79 7.54
C ALA A 109 15.83 -5.45 7.39
N PRO A 110 16.90 -5.03 8.12
CA PRO A 110 18.20 -5.70 8.05
C PRO A 110 18.16 -7.13 8.58
N HIS A 111 17.40 -7.38 9.65
CA HIS A 111 17.26 -8.72 10.23
C HIS A 111 16.49 -9.65 9.29
N ALA A 112 15.39 -9.18 8.70
CA ALA A 112 14.65 -9.94 7.71
C ALA A 112 15.46 -10.20 6.43
N GLY A 113 16.30 -9.25 6.01
CA GLY A 113 17.24 -9.42 4.92
C GLY A 113 18.22 -10.56 5.19
N ARG A 114 18.89 -10.54 6.36
CA ARG A 114 19.80 -11.61 6.78
C ARG A 114 19.10 -12.97 6.93
N LEU A 115 17.87 -12.97 7.45
CA LEU A 115 17.09 -14.20 7.58
C LEU A 115 16.77 -14.79 6.20
N SER A 116 16.57 -13.94 5.18
CA SER A 116 16.31 -14.37 3.80
C SER A 116 17.52 -14.96 3.09
N ASP A 117 18.73 -14.84 3.65
CA ASP A 117 19.90 -15.60 3.19
C ASP A 117 19.80 -17.07 3.59
N ARG A 118 19.08 -17.36 4.68
CA ARG A 118 19.02 -18.69 5.30
C ARG A 118 17.70 -19.42 5.08
N PHE A 119 16.60 -18.68 4.94
CA PHE A 119 15.26 -19.22 4.75
C PHE A 119 14.62 -18.70 3.47
N PRO A 120 13.64 -19.42 2.88
CA PRO A 120 12.91 -18.97 1.70
C PRO A 120 12.33 -17.54 1.89
N PRO A 121 12.65 -16.58 0.99
CA PRO A 121 12.16 -15.20 1.10
C PRO A 121 10.63 -15.08 1.17
N ALA A 122 9.91 -15.96 0.46
CA ALA A 122 8.44 -16.01 0.50
C ALA A 122 7.89 -16.29 1.91
N LEU A 123 8.56 -17.12 2.72
CA LEU A 123 8.13 -17.40 4.10
C LEU A 123 8.29 -16.17 4.99
N ILE A 124 9.47 -15.55 4.97
CA ILE A 124 9.76 -14.39 5.81
C ILE A 124 8.88 -13.20 5.42
N SER A 125 8.71 -12.97 4.11
CA SER A 125 7.85 -11.89 3.61
C SER A 125 6.40 -12.09 4.02
N THR A 126 5.88 -13.33 3.96
CA THR A 126 4.54 -13.66 4.45
C THR A 126 4.40 -13.42 5.95
N THR A 127 5.37 -13.84 6.76
CA THR A 127 5.36 -13.57 8.21
C THR A 127 5.38 -12.07 8.50
N GLY A 128 6.18 -11.30 7.76
CA GLY A 128 6.18 -9.84 7.85
C GLY A 128 4.81 -9.23 7.53
N LEU A 129 4.12 -9.74 6.51
CA LEU A 129 2.76 -9.31 6.18
C LEU A 129 1.74 -9.67 7.27
N CYS A 130 1.86 -10.83 7.91
CA CYS A 130 1.01 -11.20 9.05
C CYS A 130 1.20 -10.22 10.22
N ILE A 131 2.44 -9.81 10.51
CA ILE A 131 2.72 -8.78 11.53
C ILE A 131 2.16 -7.43 11.07
N PHE A 132 2.31 -7.09 9.79
CA PHE A 132 1.83 -5.83 9.23
C PHE A 132 0.30 -5.72 9.30
N VAL A 133 -0.44 -6.75 8.89
CA VAL A 133 -1.91 -6.76 8.99
C VAL A 133 -2.38 -6.72 10.44
N THR A 134 -1.64 -7.34 11.37
CA THR A 134 -1.91 -7.23 12.81
C THR A 134 -1.77 -5.78 13.27
N GLY A 135 -0.67 -5.10 12.89
CA GLY A 135 -0.49 -3.68 13.16
C GLY A 135 -1.60 -2.80 12.58
N LEU A 136 -2.00 -3.07 11.32
CA LEU A 136 -3.10 -2.35 10.67
C LEU A 136 -4.42 -2.56 11.40
N ALA A 137 -4.72 -3.80 11.81
CA ALA A 137 -5.92 -4.10 12.58
C ALA A 137 -5.90 -3.42 13.95
N LEU A 138 -4.75 -3.41 14.63
CA LEU A 138 -4.57 -2.66 15.87
C LEU A 138 -4.84 -1.17 15.65
N LEU A 139 -4.34 -0.56 14.59
CA LEU A 139 -4.64 0.84 14.28
C LEU A 139 -6.13 1.04 13.94
N ALA A 140 -6.75 0.11 13.23
CA ALA A 140 -8.18 0.15 12.90
C ALA A 140 -9.10 0.04 14.13
N THR A 141 -8.59 -0.52 15.23
CA THR A 141 -9.29 -0.63 16.52
C THR A 141 -8.74 0.35 17.57
N LEU A 142 -8.22 1.50 17.14
CA LEU A 142 -7.84 2.57 18.07
C LEU A 142 -9.10 3.11 18.79
N PRO A 143 -9.03 3.32 20.12
CA PRO A 143 -10.15 3.89 20.87
C PRO A 143 -10.34 5.37 20.53
N GLU A 144 -11.51 5.94 20.84
CA GLU A 144 -11.81 7.38 20.64
C GLU A 144 -10.84 8.29 21.42
N HIS A 145 -10.28 7.80 22.53
CA HIS A 145 -9.28 8.50 23.34
C HIS A 145 -8.04 7.64 23.48
N ALA A 146 -7.26 7.52 22.40
CA ALA A 146 -6.02 6.77 22.42
C ALA A 146 -4.89 7.58 23.07
N SER A 147 -4.10 6.93 23.93
CA SER A 147 -2.88 7.55 24.44
C SER A 147 -1.82 7.62 23.33
N VAL A 148 -0.94 8.63 23.40
CA VAL A 148 0.20 8.78 22.47
C VAL A 148 1.05 7.50 22.42
N LEU A 149 1.28 6.88 23.57
CA LEU A 149 2.07 5.64 23.66
C LEU A 149 1.40 4.49 22.91
N ASP A 150 0.08 4.35 23.03
CA ASP A 150 -0.70 3.31 22.35
C ASP A 150 -0.62 3.47 20.82
N ILE A 151 -0.80 4.70 20.31
CA ILE A 151 -0.62 5.03 18.89
C ILE A 151 0.80 4.66 18.43
N CYS A 152 1.82 5.07 19.19
CA CYS A 152 3.21 4.83 18.86
C CYS A 152 3.56 3.33 18.79
N LEU A 153 3.07 2.53 19.74
CA LEU A 153 3.30 1.09 19.76
C LEU A 153 2.62 0.39 18.57
N ARG A 154 1.38 0.74 18.25
CA ARG A 154 0.66 0.17 17.10
C ARG A 154 1.33 0.55 15.77
N SER A 155 1.74 1.81 15.62
CA SER A 155 2.52 2.28 14.46
C SER A 155 3.88 1.58 14.34
N LEU A 156 4.55 1.30 15.47
CA LEU A 156 5.80 0.55 15.49
C LEU A 156 5.61 -0.89 14.99
N VAL A 157 4.53 -1.56 15.40
CA VAL A 157 4.19 -2.91 14.92
C VAL A 157 3.98 -2.92 13.40
N CYS A 158 3.28 -1.92 12.86
CA CYS A 158 3.17 -1.75 11.40
C CYS A 158 4.54 -1.63 10.73
N GLY A 159 5.42 -0.80 11.30
CA GLY A 159 6.78 -0.62 10.81
C GLY A 159 7.60 -1.90 10.79
N ILE A 160 7.57 -2.65 11.89
CA ILE A 160 8.28 -3.93 12.02
C ILE A 160 7.78 -4.93 10.98
N GLY A 161 6.46 -5.13 10.88
CA GLY A 161 5.88 -6.05 9.90
C GLY A 161 6.21 -5.66 8.46
N PHE A 162 6.07 -4.38 8.13
CA PHE A 162 6.34 -3.88 6.79
C PHE A 162 7.83 -3.96 6.43
N GLY A 163 8.74 -3.71 7.38
CA GLY A 163 10.18 -3.89 7.20
C GLY A 163 10.57 -5.36 7.00
N CYS A 164 9.97 -6.26 7.80
CA CYS A 164 10.12 -7.71 7.65
C CYS A 164 9.62 -8.23 6.30
N PHE A 165 8.58 -7.61 5.75
CA PHE A 165 8.04 -7.93 4.43
C PHE A 165 8.94 -7.42 3.30
N GLN A 166 9.28 -6.13 3.31
CA GLN A 166 9.87 -5.47 2.14
C GLN A 166 11.21 -6.08 1.74
N SER A 167 12.13 -6.27 2.69
CA SER A 167 13.49 -6.73 2.42
C SER A 167 13.54 -8.09 1.67
N PRO A 168 12.93 -9.17 2.19
CA PRO A 168 12.89 -10.46 1.49
C PRO A 168 12.08 -10.41 0.18
N ASN A 169 10.98 -9.64 0.13
CA ASN A 169 10.18 -9.55 -1.09
C ASN A 169 10.95 -8.89 -2.25
N ASN A 170 11.70 -7.83 -1.96
CA ASN A 170 12.54 -7.16 -2.96
C ASN A 170 13.66 -8.08 -3.45
N ARG A 171 14.28 -8.80 -2.51
CA ARG A 171 15.29 -9.79 -2.84
C ARG A 171 14.73 -10.85 -3.77
N GLU A 172 13.56 -11.39 -3.47
CA GLU A 172 12.90 -12.40 -4.31
C GLU A 172 12.66 -11.86 -5.73
N MET A 173 12.18 -10.62 -5.88
CA MET A 173 12.00 -10.01 -7.19
C MET A 173 13.32 -9.88 -7.96
N LEU A 174 14.38 -9.40 -7.30
CA LEU A 174 15.67 -9.16 -7.95
C LEU A 174 16.45 -10.45 -8.22
N SER A 175 16.28 -11.50 -7.42
CA SER A 175 16.98 -12.78 -7.59
C SER A 175 16.32 -13.71 -8.60
N ASN A 176 15.06 -13.46 -8.98
CA ASN A 176 14.33 -14.29 -9.94
C ASN A 176 14.42 -13.76 -11.39
N VAL A 177 15.28 -12.79 -11.66
CA VAL A 177 15.56 -12.28 -13.00
C VAL A 177 17.04 -12.44 -13.34
N ALA A 178 17.34 -12.60 -14.63
CA ALA A 178 18.73 -12.58 -15.11
C ALA A 178 19.40 -11.25 -14.75
N ARG A 179 20.72 -11.27 -14.51
CA ARG A 179 21.48 -10.10 -14.07
C ARG A 179 21.34 -8.91 -15.02
N GLU A 180 21.25 -9.16 -16.32
CA GLU A 180 21.01 -8.15 -17.37
C GLU A 180 19.65 -7.45 -17.22
N ASN A 181 18.66 -8.13 -16.61
CA ASN A 181 17.30 -7.62 -16.41
C ASN A 181 17.06 -7.03 -15.01
N SER A 182 18.09 -6.98 -14.15
CA SER A 182 17.97 -6.47 -12.76
C SER A 182 17.44 -5.03 -12.71
N SER A 183 17.87 -4.20 -13.65
CA SER A 183 17.42 -2.80 -13.76
C SER A 183 15.93 -2.72 -14.07
N TYR A 184 15.41 -3.57 -14.96
CA TYR A 184 13.99 -3.65 -15.27
C TYR A 184 13.17 -4.17 -14.10
N ALA A 185 13.69 -5.17 -13.36
CA ALA A 185 13.04 -5.67 -12.14
C ALA A 185 12.94 -4.60 -11.05
N SER A 186 14.01 -3.83 -10.82
CA SER A 186 14.02 -2.71 -9.89
C SER A 186 13.03 -1.61 -10.31
N GLY A 187 13.01 -1.25 -11.60
CA GLY A 187 12.03 -0.30 -12.15
C GLY A 187 10.60 -0.78 -11.97
N THR A 188 10.34 -2.06 -12.25
CA THR A 188 9.02 -2.68 -12.04
C THR A 188 8.63 -2.64 -10.57
N LEU A 189 9.54 -2.95 -9.65
CA LEU A 189 9.29 -2.86 -8.21
C LEU A 189 8.89 -1.42 -7.83
N ALA A 190 9.61 -0.41 -8.30
CA ALA A 190 9.27 0.98 -8.02
C ALA A 190 7.88 1.36 -8.57
N ILE A 191 7.55 0.94 -9.79
CA ILE A 191 6.23 1.15 -10.41
C ILE A 191 5.13 0.49 -9.59
N MET A 192 5.30 -0.78 -9.19
CA MET A 192 4.29 -1.52 -8.41
C MET A 192 4.02 -0.86 -7.05
N ARG A 193 5.05 -0.32 -6.40
CA ARG A 193 4.93 0.42 -5.15
C ARG A 193 4.17 1.72 -5.32
N MET A 194 4.61 2.55 -6.26
CA MET A 194 3.98 3.85 -6.53
C MET A 194 2.54 3.67 -6.99
N PHE A 195 2.29 2.73 -7.89
CA PHE A 195 0.94 2.41 -8.35
C PHE A 195 0.05 1.93 -7.21
N GLY A 196 0.56 1.06 -6.33
CA GLY A 196 -0.14 0.65 -5.12
C GLY A 196 -0.47 1.84 -4.20
N GLN A 197 0.50 2.71 -3.93
CA GLN A 197 0.27 3.91 -3.10
C GLN A 197 -0.75 4.87 -3.71
N CYS A 198 -0.69 5.11 -5.02
CA CYS A 198 -1.67 5.94 -5.73
C CYS A 198 -3.07 5.33 -5.70
N MET A 199 -3.20 4.01 -5.86
CA MET A 199 -4.48 3.33 -5.76
C MET A 199 -5.02 3.40 -4.32
N GLY A 200 -4.16 3.24 -3.33
CA GLY A 200 -4.51 3.40 -1.92
C GLY A 200 -4.96 4.82 -1.59
N SER A 201 -4.27 5.84 -2.11
CA SER A 201 -4.64 7.25 -1.92
C SER A 201 -5.94 7.64 -2.63
N ALA A 202 -6.21 7.07 -3.80
CA ALA A 202 -7.49 7.23 -4.48
C ALA A 202 -8.63 6.57 -3.68
N ALA A 203 -8.40 5.35 -3.16
CA ALA A 203 -9.41 4.61 -2.40
C ALA A 203 -9.86 5.34 -1.13
N ILE A 204 -8.93 5.85 -0.32
CA ILE A 204 -9.27 6.68 0.85
C ILE A 204 -10.00 7.96 0.43
N GLY A 205 -9.61 8.61 -0.67
CA GLY A 205 -10.31 9.80 -1.18
C GLY A 205 -11.78 9.52 -1.50
N VAL A 206 -12.06 8.38 -2.13
CA VAL A 206 -13.44 7.92 -2.41
C VAL A 206 -14.19 7.59 -1.12
N ILE A 207 -13.55 6.89 -0.17
CA ILE A 207 -14.17 6.54 1.12
C ILE A 207 -14.53 7.82 1.89
N LEU A 208 -13.61 8.79 1.99
CA LEU A 208 -13.89 10.06 2.65
C LEU A 208 -15.00 10.82 1.92
N ALA A 209 -15.01 10.88 0.59
CA ALA A 209 -16.07 11.56 -0.16
C ALA A 209 -17.46 10.92 0.04
N LEU A 210 -17.53 9.59 0.17
CA LEU A 210 -18.79 8.86 0.36
C LEU A 210 -19.32 8.96 1.79
N PHE A 211 -18.44 8.89 2.79
CA PHE A 211 -18.83 8.70 4.19
C PHE A 211 -18.63 9.94 5.07
N SER A 212 -17.91 10.98 4.61
CA SER A 212 -17.64 12.21 5.38
C SER A 212 -18.75 13.29 5.26
N GLN A 213 -20.02 12.89 5.14
CA GLN A 213 -21.08 13.89 4.94
C GLN A 213 -21.37 14.66 6.24
N LYS A 214 -20.88 15.92 6.25
CA LYS A 214 -21.17 17.08 7.13
C LYS A 214 -20.86 17.00 8.64
N ASP A 215 -20.76 15.84 9.27
CA ASP A 215 -20.53 15.72 10.72
C ASP A 215 -19.18 15.08 11.10
N LEU A 216 -18.58 15.56 12.20
CA LEU A 216 -17.29 15.05 12.72
C LEU A 216 -17.34 13.56 13.11
N HIS A 217 -18.50 13.07 13.58
CA HIS A 217 -18.70 11.65 13.87
C HIS A 217 -18.66 10.79 12.58
N SER A 218 -19.13 11.34 11.46
CA SER A 218 -19.09 10.68 10.15
C SER A 218 -17.67 10.59 9.60
N GLU A 219 -16.82 11.59 9.86
CA GLU A 219 -15.38 11.57 9.53
C GLU A 219 -14.63 10.43 10.23
N SER A 220 -14.85 10.27 11.53
CA SER A 220 -14.25 9.17 12.30
C SER A 220 -14.65 7.81 11.73
N HIS A 221 -15.93 7.64 11.37
CA HIS A 221 -16.42 6.40 10.77
C HIS A 221 -15.76 6.11 9.41
N ALA A 222 -15.65 7.12 8.55
CA ALA A 222 -15.01 6.99 7.24
C ALA A 222 -13.53 6.56 7.35
N VAL A 223 -12.79 7.15 8.29
CA VAL A 223 -11.39 6.81 8.55
C VAL A 223 -11.24 5.37 9.05
N HIS A 224 -12.10 4.92 9.97
CA HIS A 224 -12.09 3.53 10.44
C HIS A 224 -12.42 2.53 9.32
N ILE A 225 -13.42 2.84 8.47
CA ILE A 225 -13.72 2.02 7.28
C ILE A 225 -12.48 1.90 6.40
N ALA A 226 -11.79 3.02 6.15
CA ALA A 226 -10.59 3.00 5.33
C ALA A 226 -9.46 2.15 5.93
N LEU A 227 -9.25 2.21 7.24
CA LEU A 227 -8.28 1.34 7.92
C LEU A 227 -8.65 -0.14 7.78
N TRP A 228 -9.95 -0.49 7.85
CA TRP A 228 -10.40 -1.85 7.57
C TRP A 228 -10.24 -2.26 6.10
N VAL A 229 -10.41 -1.33 5.15
CA VAL A 229 -10.07 -1.58 3.74
C VAL A 229 -8.57 -1.82 3.57
N ALA A 230 -7.71 -1.10 4.30
CA ALA A 230 -6.28 -1.35 4.31
C ALA A 230 -5.93 -2.74 4.89
N VAL A 231 -6.64 -3.18 5.93
CA VAL A 231 -6.52 -4.54 6.47
C VAL A 231 -6.93 -5.56 5.41
N ALA A 232 -8.06 -5.37 4.73
CA ALA A 232 -8.53 -6.27 3.68
C ALA A 232 -7.56 -6.35 2.49
N SER A 233 -6.99 -5.23 2.04
CA SER A 233 -5.97 -5.23 1.00
C SER A 233 -4.68 -5.94 1.43
N CYS A 234 -4.31 -5.86 2.70
CA CYS A 234 -3.16 -6.57 3.24
C CYS A 234 -3.44 -8.08 3.35
N LEU A 235 -4.65 -8.49 3.70
CA LEU A 235 -5.07 -9.90 3.64
C LEU A 235 -4.97 -10.46 2.22
N ILE A 236 -5.37 -9.69 1.20
CA ILE A 236 -5.15 -10.06 -0.20
C ILE A 236 -3.64 -10.23 -0.47
N ALA A 237 -2.80 -9.31 -0.03
CA ALA A 237 -1.35 -9.43 -0.16
C ALA A 237 -0.82 -10.73 0.50
N ILE A 238 -1.33 -11.10 1.68
CA ILE A 238 -0.99 -12.36 2.36
C ILE A 238 -1.41 -13.56 1.52
N THR A 239 -2.62 -13.60 0.98
CA THR A 239 -3.08 -14.74 0.15
C THR A 239 -2.21 -14.92 -1.10
N VAL A 240 -1.89 -13.83 -1.80
CA VAL A 240 -0.96 -13.84 -2.94
C VAL A 240 0.42 -14.31 -2.49
N SER A 241 0.90 -13.81 -1.34
CA SER A 241 2.19 -14.18 -0.77
C SER A 241 2.28 -15.67 -0.42
N VAL A 242 1.25 -16.23 0.21
CA VAL A 242 1.16 -17.65 0.58
C VAL A 242 1.14 -18.55 -0.65
N SER A 243 0.50 -18.11 -1.74
CA SER A 243 0.50 -18.87 -3.00
C SER A 243 1.91 -19.11 -3.56
N ARG A 244 2.87 -18.22 -3.24
CA ARG A 244 4.30 -18.38 -3.61
C ARG A 244 4.97 -19.51 -2.86
N ILE A 245 4.59 -19.76 -1.61
CA ILE A 245 5.18 -20.82 -0.79
C ILE A 245 4.82 -22.19 -1.36
N ARG A 246 3.63 -22.32 -1.96
CA ARG A 246 3.12 -23.57 -2.54
C ARG A 246 3.61 -23.86 -3.96
N ARG A 247 4.17 -22.86 -4.66
CA ARG A 247 4.67 -22.99 -6.04
C ARG A 247 6.20 -22.89 -6.05
N PRO A 248 6.92 -24.02 -5.96
CA PRO A 248 8.38 -24.03 -5.99
C PRO A 248 8.95 -23.54 -7.33
#